data_AF-A0A6G3QR28-F1
#
_entry.id   AF-A0A6G3QR28-F1
#
_cell.length_a   1.000
_cell.length_b   1.000
_cell.length_c   1.000
_cell.angle_alpha   90.00
_cell.angle_beta   90.00
_cell.angle_gamma   90.00
#
_symmetry.space_group_name_H-M   'P 1'
#
loop_
_entity.id
_entity.type
_entity.pdbx_description
1 polymer ?
#
loop_
_entity_poly.entity_id
_entity_poly.type
_entity_poly.pdbx_seq_one_letter_code
_entity_poly.pdbx_strand_id
1 'polypeptide(L)'
;MNGTPRPLDELTRRSAQWLARSAAVAERHTAAVVADPFDRAAWEDVHAQSAALRELAAELAARHPGTRHPGARHPGDLTDDLLADVFLAAYLPAPRLREPAAMAPSHRVNHRIVTALTDAPEFAALHRET
;
A
#
# COMPACT_ATOMS: atom_id res chain seq x y z
N MET A 1 35.13 36.19 -13.37
CA MET A 1 35.74 34.87 -13.11
C MET A 1 34.62 33.93 -12.72
N ASN A 2 34.15 33.08 -13.65
CA ASN A 2 33.04 32.14 -13.40
C ASN A 2 33.64 30.75 -13.19
N GLY A 3 33.88 30.37 -11.93
CA GLY A 3 34.32 29.02 -11.59
C GLY A 3 33.14 28.06 -11.76
N THR A 4 33.24 27.13 -12.71
CA THR A 4 32.31 26.00 -12.80
C THR A 4 32.35 25.24 -11.47
N PRO A 5 31.20 24.95 -10.84
CA PRO A 5 31.18 24.18 -9.60
C PRO A 5 31.85 22.84 -9.85
N ARG A 6 32.77 22.44 -8.97
CA ARG A 6 33.53 21.20 -9.14
C ARG A 6 32.55 20.03 -9.10
N PRO A 7 32.77 18.94 -9.87
CA PRO A 7 31.86 17.80 -9.95
C PRO A 7 31.43 17.23 -8.58
N LEU A 8 32.30 17.31 -7.58
CA LEU A 8 32.04 16.89 -6.19
C LEU A 8 31.02 17.78 -5.46
N ASP A 9 31.01 19.09 -5.73
CA ASP A 9 30.08 20.03 -5.07
C ASP A 9 28.64 19.78 -5.57
N GLU A 10 28.50 19.47 -6.86
CA GLU A 10 27.20 19.12 -7.45
C GLU A 10 26.71 17.75 -6.98
N LEU A 11 27.59 16.76 -6.83
CA LEU A 11 27.24 15.48 -6.22
C LEU A 11 26.79 15.66 -4.78
N THR A 12 27.53 16.43 -3.99
CA THR A 12 27.19 16.74 -2.58
C THR A 12 25.81 17.40 -2.48
N ARG A 13 25.51 18.35 -3.36
CA ARG A 13 24.19 19.02 -3.41
C ARG A 13 23.05 18.06 -3.76
N ARG A 14 23.26 17.17 -4.74
CA ARG A 14 22.25 16.16 -5.12
C ARG A 14 22.04 15.13 -4.02
N SER A 15 23.11 14.67 -3.38
CA SER A 15 23.06 13.76 -2.24
C SER A 15 22.32 14.40 -1.06
N ALA A 16 22.60 15.67 -0.75
CA ALA A 16 21.90 16.41 0.29
C ALA A 16 20.40 16.59 -0.02
N GLN A 17 20.03 16.87 -1.27
CA GLN A 17 18.63 16.93 -1.69
C GLN A 17 17.93 15.57 -1.63
N TRP A 18 18.63 14.49 -1.97
CA TRP A 18 18.11 13.14 -1.87
C TRP A 18 17.88 12.76 -0.41
N LEU A 19 18.86 12.99 0.47
CA LEU A 19 18.74 12.75 1.91
C LEU A 19 17.64 13.60 2.55
N ALA A 20 17.51 14.88 2.18
CA ALA A 20 16.44 15.74 2.67
C ALA A 20 15.05 15.25 2.24
N ARG A 21 14.94 14.69 1.02
CA ARG A 21 13.69 14.09 0.52
C ARG A 21 13.40 12.74 1.19
N SER A 22 14.43 11.95 1.51
CA SER A 22 14.30 10.72 2.29
C SER A 22 14.00 10.96 3.77
N ALA A 23 14.41 12.11 4.31
CA ALA A 23 14.19 12.52 5.70
C ALA A 23 12.88 13.28 5.91
N ALA A 24 12.21 13.74 4.83
CA ALA A 24 10.83 14.20 4.93
C ALA A 24 10.00 13.06 5.53
N VAL A 25 9.23 13.36 6.58
CA VAL A 25 8.39 12.37 7.30
C VAL A 25 7.62 11.58 6.25
N ALA A 26 7.99 10.30 6.10
CA ALA A 26 7.32 9.41 5.18
C ALA A 26 5.83 9.49 5.50
N GLU A 27 5.01 9.79 4.49
CA GLU A 27 3.57 9.66 4.63
C GLU A 27 3.30 8.27 5.20
N ARG A 28 2.56 8.22 6.31
CA ARG A 28 2.30 6.96 7.02
C ARG A 28 1.69 5.95 6.05
N HIS A 29 1.96 4.67 6.27
CA HIS A 29 1.57 3.62 5.32
C HIS A 29 0.04 3.52 5.18
N THR A 30 -0.43 3.32 3.95
CA THR A 30 -1.85 3.07 3.66
C THR A 30 -2.17 1.57 3.61
N ALA A 31 -1.22 0.74 3.16
CA ALA A 31 -1.33 -0.72 3.12
C ALA A 31 -1.05 -1.36 4.49
N ALA A 32 -1.95 -2.22 4.94
CA ALA A 32 -1.84 -2.96 6.19
C ALA A 32 -0.85 -4.13 6.07
N VAL A 33 -0.76 -4.78 4.92
CA VAL A 33 0.13 -5.92 4.70
C VAL A 33 1.49 -5.45 4.18
N VAL A 34 2.57 -5.95 4.80
CA VAL A 34 3.93 -5.76 4.30
C VAL A 34 4.11 -6.64 3.07
N ALA A 35 4.36 -6.00 1.93
CA ALA A 35 4.54 -6.64 0.64
C ALA A 35 5.61 -5.89 -0.15
N ASP A 36 6.38 -6.62 -0.94
CA ASP A 36 7.38 -6.06 -1.83
C ASP A 36 6.76 -5.56 -3.16
N PRO A 37 7.53 -4.90 -4.04
CA PRO A 37 7.02 -4.42 -5.32
C PRO A 37 6.52 -5.52 -6.28
N PHE A 38 7.07 -6.73 -6.22
CA PHE A 38 6.66 -7.86 -7.05
C PHE A 38 5.33 -8.45 -6.55
N ASP A 39 5.16 -8.55 -5.24
CA ASP A 39 3.88 -8.94 -4.63
C ASP A 39 2.77 -7.98 -5.05
N ARG A 40 3.07 -6.67 -5.06
CA ARG A 40 2.13 -5.65 -5.55
C ARG A 40 1.86 -5.78 -7.04
N ALA A 41 2.89 -6.04 -7.85
CA ALA A 41 2.70 -6.26 -9.28
C ALA A 41 1.83 -7.50 -9.57
N ALA A 42 1.98 -8.57 -8.77
CA ALA A 42 1.13 -9.76 -8.87
C ALA A 42 -0.34 -9.43 -8.54
N TRP A 43 -0.59 -8.61 -7.50
CA TRP A 43 -1.95 -8.12 -7.23
C TRP A 43 -2.52 -7.31 -8.41
N GLU A 44 -1.77 -6.35 -8.93
CA GLU A 44 -2.23 -5.51 -10.05
C GLU A 44 -2.60 -6.35 -11.29
N ASP A 45 -1.81 -7.38 -11.59
CA ASP A 45 -2.09 -8.30 -12.69
C ASP A 45 -3.39 -9.11 -12.45
N VAL A 46 -3.56 -9.67 -11.26
CA VAL A 46 -4.77 -10.41 -10.88
C VAL A 46 -6.01 -9.51 -10.91
N HIS A 47 -5.90 -8.30 -10.36
CA HIS A 47 -6.98 -7.32 -10.33
C HIS A 47 -7.38 -6.87 -11.75
N ALA A 48 -6.39 -6.66 -12.64
CA ALA A 48 -6.65 -6.30 -14.04
C ALA A 48 -7.35 -7.41 -14.81
N GLN A 49 -6.99 -8.68 -14.57
CA GLN A 49 -7.54 -9.84 -15.27
C GLN A 49 -8.93 -10.26 -14.77
N SER A 50 -9.29 -9.91 -13.52
CA SER A 50 -10.55 -10.32 -12.92
C SER A 50 -11.62 -9.23 -13.01
N ALA A 51 -12.62 -9.41 -13.87
CA ALA A 51 -13.80 -8.54 -13.91
C ALA A 51 -14.55 -8.55 -12.56
N ALA A 52 -14.69 -9.72 -11.94
CA ALA A 52 -15.38 -9.87 -10.66
C ALA A 52 -14.73 -9.07 -9.51
N LEU A 53 -13.40 -8.98 -9.47
CA LEU A 53 -12.72 -8.16 -8.45
C LEU A 53 -12.95 -6.66 -8.68
N ARG A 54 -12.94 -6.21 -9.93
CA ARG A 54 -13.21 -4.81 -10.28
C ARG A 54 -14.66 -4.42 -10.01
N GLU A 55 -15.61 -5.33 -10.26
CA GLU A 55 -17.01 -5.16 -9.89
C GLU A 55 -17.18 -5.08 -8.37
N LEU A 56 -16.53 -5.99 -7.63
CA LEU A 56 -16.53 -5.95 -6.16
C LEU A 56 -15.95 -4.64 -5.61
N ALA A 57 -14.84 -4.15 -6.16
CA ALA A 57 -14.26 -2.87 -5.81
C ALA A 57 -15.26 -1.72 -6.01
N ALA A 58 -15.92 -1.69 -7.17
CA ALA A 58 -16.94 -0.69 -7.48
C ALA A 58 -18.15 -0.77 -6.54
N GLU A 59 -18.62 -1.98 -6.22
CA GLU A 59 -19.73 -2.18 -5.28
C GLU A 59 -19.39 -1.69 -3.86
N LEU A 60 -18.19 -2.04 -3.38
CA LEU A 60 -17.74 -1.62 -2.06
C LEU A 60 -17.55 -0.10 -1.99
N ALA A 61 -16.97 0.51 -3.02
CA ALA A 61 -16.84 1.97 -3.12
C ALA A 61 -18.20 2.67 -3.14
N ALA A 62 -19.19 2.11 -3.84
CA ALA A 62 -20.56 2.64 -3.88
C ALA A 62 -21.28 2.55 -2.53
N ARG A 63 -21.03 1.49 -1.75
CA ARG A 63 -21.59 1.32 -0.40
C ARG A 63 -20.88 2.20 0.64
N HIS A 64 -19.65 2.63 0.36
CA HIS A 64 -18.83 3.45 1.25
C HIS A 64 -18.31 4.73 0.58
N PRO A 65 -19.19 5.64 0.11
CA PRO A 65 -18.80 6.78 -0.73
C PRO A 65 -17.93 7.84 -0.02
N GLY A 66 -17.85 7.82 1.31
CA GLY A 66 -17.06 8.75 2.13
C GLY A 66 -15.58 8.37 2.28
N THR A 67 -15.14 7.26 1.71
CA THR A 67 -13.76 6.76 1.83
C THR A 67 -12.81 7.34 0.77
N ARG A 68 -13.33 8.06 -0.22
CA ARG A 68 -12.56 8.78 -1.24
C ARG A 68 -12.00 10.08 -0.66
N HIS A 69 -10.70 10.13 -0.38
CA HIS A 69 -10.07 11.36 0.16
C HIS A 69 -9.85 12.41 -0.95
N PRO A 70 -10.44 13.62 -0.85
CA PRO A 70 -10.18 14.68 -1.81
C PRO A 70 -8.78 15.25 -1.55
N GLY A 71 -7.80 14.89 -2.39
CA GLY A 71 -6.43 15.41 -2.31
C GLY A 71 -5.32 14.36 -2.33
N ALA A 72 -5.64 13.06 -2.43
CA ALA A 72 -4.61 12.02 -2.57
C ALA A 72 -3.82 12.20 -3.88
N ARG A 73 -2.50 12.46 -3.75
CA ARG A 73 -1.56 12.63 -4.86
C ARG A 73 -1.04 11.30 -5.43
N HIS A 74 -1.55 10.18 -4.91
CA HIS A 74 -1.32 8.83 -5.42
C HIS A 74 -2.62 8.00 -5.39
N PRO A 75 -2.84 7.13 -6.39
CA PRO A 75 -4.10 6.45 -6.62
C PRO A 75 -4.22 5.23 -5.70
N GLY A 76 -5.19 5.26 -4.80
CA GLY A 76 -5.65 4.11 -4.04
C GLY A 76 -6.95 4.52 -3.37
N ASP A 77 -8.08 4.04 -3.89
CA ASP A 77 -9.33 4.08 -3.13
C ASP A 77 -9.11 3.25 -1.86
N LEU A 78 -9.62 3.68 -0.70
CA LEU A 78 -9.56 2.89 0.53
C LEU A 78 -10.05 1.45 0.30
N THR A 79 -11.00 1.30 -0.63
CA THR A 79 -11.57 0.03 -1.07
C THR A 79 -10.57 -0.83 -1.84
N ASP A 80 -9.83 -0.23 -2.79
CA ASP A 80 -8.82 -0.93 -3.58
C ASP A 80 -7.65 -1.37 -2.69
N ASP A 81 -7.22 -0.50 -1.78
CA ASP A 81 -6.18 -0.80 -0.78
C ASP A 81 -6.61 -1.97 0.12
N LEU A 82 -7.90 -2.05 0.50
CA LEU A 82 -8.43 -3.17 1.29
C LEU A 82 -8.37 -4.49 0.51
N LEU A 83 -8.78 -4.49 -0.77
CA LEU A 83 -8.75 -5.70 -1.59
C LEU A 83 -7.32 -6.18 -1.84
N ALA A 84 -6.38 -5.24 -2.06
CA ALA A 84 -4.96 -5.55 -2.16
C ALA A 84 -4.42 -6.20 -0.88
N ASP A 85 -4.72 -5.62 0.29
CA ASP A 85 -4.29 -6.16 1.58
C ASP A 85 -4.88 -7.56 1.84
N VAL A 86 -6.16 -7.79 1.50
CA VAL A 86 -6.81 -9.10 1.65
C VAL A 86 -6.16 -10.15 0.74
N PHE A 87 -5.90 -9.81 -0.53
CA PHE A 87 -5.22 -10.69 -1.46
C PHE A 87 -3.82 -11.06 -0.95
N LEU A 88 -3.03 -10.06 -0.53
CA LEU A 88 -1.67 -10.27 -0.04
C LEU A 88 -1.66 -11.09 1.26
N ALA A 89 -2.61 -10.86 2.16
CA ALA A 89 -2.76 -11.65 3.38
C ALA A 89 -3.07 -13.12 3.09
N ALA A 90 -3.84 -13.42 2.03
CA ALA A 90 -4.13 -14.79 1.63
C ALA A 90 -3.01 -15.44 0.81
N TYR A 91 -2.30 -14.66 -0.01
CA TYR A 91 -1.34 -15.16 -0.99
C TYR A 91 0.09 -15.31 -0.45
N LEU A 92 0.52 -14.44 0.45
CA LEU A 92 1.89 -14.47 0.98
C LEU A 92 2.08 -15.63 1.95
N PRO A 93 3.16 -16.44 1.85
CA PRO A 93 3.40 -17.59 2.73
C PRO A 93 3.49 -17.27 4.23
N ALA A 94 3.92 -16.06 4.57
CA ALA A 94 4.04 -15.58 5.94
C ALA A 94 3.63 -14.10 5.98
N PRO A 95 2.33 -13.80 5.87
CA PRO A 95 1.85 -12.43 5.76
C PRO A 95 2.15 -11.70 7.07
N ARG A 96 2.73 -10.51 6.96
CA ARG A 96 3.04 -9.67 8.12
C ARG A 96 2.22 -8.40 8.06
N LEU A 97 1.42 -8.17 9.10
CA LEU A 97 0.70 -6.91 9.25
C LEU A 97 1.64 -5.83 9.81
N ARG A 98 1.49 -4.61 9.30
CA ARG A 98 2.12 -3.42 9.88
C ARG A 98 1.48 -3.09 11.22
N GLU A 99 2.25 -2.42 12.07
CA GLU A 99 1.73 -1.88 13.32
C GLU A 99 0.68 -0.78 13.07
N PRO A 100 -0.45 -0.74 13.81
CA PRO A 100 -1.47 0.30 13.67
C PRO A 100 -0.94 1.73 13.81
N ALA A 101 0.14 1.91 14.58
CA ALA A 101 0.79 3.20 14.79
C ALA A 101 1.55 3.70 13.54
N ALA A 102 2.02 2.78 12.69
CA ALA A 102 2.72 3.08 11.44
C ALA A 102 1.74 3.41 10.27
N MET A 103 0.45 3.16 10.48
CA MET A 103 -0.60 3.37 9.48
C MET A 103 -1.12 4.81 9.46
N ALA A 104 -1.50 5.28 8.28
CA ALA A 104 -2.28 6.50 8.11
C ALA A 104 -3.61 6.37 8.88
N PRO A 105 -4.05 7.39 9.65
CA PRO A 105 -5.28 7.30 10.44
C PRO A 105 -6.53 6.89 9.63
N SER A 106 -6.62 7.32 8.37
CA SER A 106 -7.69 6.94 7.44
C SER A 106 -7.71 5.46 7.08
N HIS A 107 -6.57 4.77 7.13
CA HIS A 107 -6.40 3.37 6.72
C HIS A 107 -6.37 2.39 7.90
N ARG A 108 -6.54 2.89 9.13
CA ARG A 108 -6.65 2.03 10.33
C ARG A 108 -7.87 1.12 10.30
N VAL A 109 -8.93 1.51 9.57
CA VAL A 109 -10.10 0.66 9.39
C VAL A 109 -9.77 -0.60 8.57
N ASN A 110 -9.04 -0.44 7.46
CA ASN A 110 -8.58 -1.57 6.64
C ASN A 110 -7.68 -2.50 7.45
N HIS A 111 -6.74 -1.93 8.22
CA HIS A 111 -5.89 -2.71 9.12
C HIS A 111 -6.68 -3.60 10.08
N ARG A 112 -7.72 -3.04 10.72
CA ARG A 112 -8.59 -3.81 11.63
C ARG A 112 -9.37 -4.90 10.91
N ILE A 113 -9.90 -4.61 9.73
CA ILE A 113 -10.64 -5.60 8.91
C ILE A 113 -9.70 -6.75 8.54
N VAL A 114 -8.51 -6.45 8.02
CA VAL A 114 -7.53 -7.46 7.61
C VAL A 114 -7.06 -8.27 8.81
N THR A 115 -6.83 -7.65 9.97
CA THR A 115 -6.49 -8.36 11.22
C THR A 115 -7.59 -9.36 11.60
N ALA A 116 -8.85 -8.91 11.63
CA ALA A 116 -9.98 -9.76 11.96
C ALA A 116 -10.17 -10.91 10.95
N LEU A 117 -9.89 -10.66 9.66
CA LEU A 117 -9.91 -11.70 8.64
C LEU A 117 -8.79 -12.72 8.88
N THR A 118 -7.54 -12.29 9.08
CA THR A 118 -6.41 -13.21 9.29
C THR A 118 -6.54 -14.05 10.56
N ASP A 119 -7.26 -13.55 11.56
CA ASP A 119 -7.55 -14.31 12.79
C ASP A 119 -8.73 -15.31 12.62
N ALA A 120 -9.50 -15.20 11.54
CA ALA A 120 -10.65 -16.07 11.28
C ALA A 120 -10.22 -17.41 10.63
N PRO A 121 -10.74 -18.56 11.11
CA PRO A 121 -10.36 -19.87 10.58
C PRO A 121 -10.78 -20.07 9.12
N GLU A 122 -11.87 -19.45 8.68
CA GLU A 122 -12.33 -19.50 7.30
C GLU A 122 -11.36 -18.80 6.34
N PHE A 123 -10.63 -17.80 6.83
CA PHE A 123 -9.62 -17.11 6.06
C PHE A 123 -8.36 -17.93 5.87
N ALA A 124 -8.01 -18.78 6.86
CA ALA A 124 -6.92 -19.73 6.71
C ALA A 124 -7.16 -20.69 5.53
N ALA A 125 -8.41 -21.00 5.19
CA ALA A 125 -8.74 -21.80 4.02
C ALA A 125 -8.50 -21.09 2.67
N LEU A 126 -8.43 -19.74 2.66
CA LEU A 126 -7.99 -18.99 1.48
C LEU A 126 -6.47 -19.04 1.29
N HIS A 127 -5.71 -19.36 2.34
CA HIS A 127 -4.28 -19.50 2.24
C HIS A 127 -3.95 -20.73 1.38
N ARG A 128 -3.35 -20.51 0.21
CA ARG A 128 -2.84 -21.62 -0.60
C ARG A 128 -1.63 -22.21 0.11
N GLU A 129 -1.72 -23.46 0.54
CA GLU A 129 -0.54 -24.29 0.73
C GLU A 129 0.13 -24.46 -0.64
N THR A 130 1.18 -23.70 -0.91
CA THR A 130 2.12 -23.92 -2.01
C THR A 130 3.47 -24.34 -1.47
#